data_AF-A0A3B9N315-F1
#
_entry.id   AF-A0A3B9N315-F1
#
_cell.length_a   1.000
_cell.length_b   1.000
_cell.length_c   1.000
_cell.angle_alpha   90.00
_cell.angle_beta   90.00
_cell.angle_gamma   90.00
#
_symmetry.space_group_name_H-M   'P 1'
#
loop_
_entity.id
_entity.type
_entity.pdbx_description
1 polymer ?
#
loop_
_entity_poly.entity_id
_entity_poly.type
_entity_poly.pdbx_seq_one_letter_code
_entity_poly.pdbx_strand_id
1 'polypeptide(L)'
;MKFKQLIPYILVFITSFLITPVAITSFVRKANENAKEYVRNFTPFTSNLPNGSYEGKYKAFGMITMSKVQFEIEDGLVKSINFIKMFHSPGSIYKENIETQIKQTQKLEVDAITGATRTSNFAKAAIKDAVEKKK
;
A
#
# COMPACT_ATOMS: atom_id res chain seq x y z
N MET A 1 42.82 3.14 21.66
CA MET A 1 41.85 2.02 21.63
C MET A 1 42.32 1.01 20.60
N LYS A 2 42.63 -0.23 21.00
CA LYS A 2 43.33 -1.19 20.11
C LYS A 2 42.33 -1.79 19.12
N PHE A 3 42.59 -1.68 17.82
CA PHE A 3 41.76 -2.15 16.68
C PHE A 3 41.09 -3.52 16.89
N LYS A 4 41.77 -4.44 17.59
CA LYS A 4 41.25 -5.77 17.96
C LYS A 4 39.96 -5.75 18.80
N GLN A 5 39.72 -4.69 19.57
CA GLN A 5 38.51 -4.54 20.40
C GLN A 5 37.28 -4.10 19.60
N LEU A 6 37.45 -3.59 18.36
CA LEU A 6 36.35 -3.22 17.46
C LEU A 6 35.84 -4.38 16.59
N ILE A 7 36.66 -5.42 16.39
CA ILE A 7 36.34 -6.58 15.53
C ILE A 7 34.96 -7.21 15.83
N PRO A 8 34.56 -7.48 17.10
CA PRO A 8 33.24 -8.05 17.36
C PRO A 8 32.08 -7.13 16.95
N TYR A 9 32.23 -5.80 17.15
CA TYR A 9 31.22 -4.83 16.75
C TYR A 9 31.10 -4.72 15.22
N ILE A 10 32.22 -4.81 14.50
CA ILE A 10 32.25 -4.79 13.04
C ILE A 10 31.58 -6.05 12.46
N LEU A 11 31.82 -7.23 13.05
CA LEU A 11 31.18 -8.49 12.64
C LEU A 11 29.65 -8.47 12.85
N VAL A 12 29.18 -7.96 13.99
CA VAL A 12 27.75 -7.79 14.26
C VAL A 12 27.13 -6.79 13.28
N PHE A 13 27.83 -5.70 12.97
CA PHE A 13 27.34 -4.71 12.02
C PHE A 13 27.22 -5.28 10.59
N ILE A 14 28.24 -5.99 10.10
CA ILE A 14 28.25 -6.61 8.75
C ILE A 14 27.14 -7.65 8.61
N THR A 15 26.97 -8.53 9.61
CA THR A 15 25.91 -9.55 9.58
C THR A 15 24.51 -8.93 9.59
N SER A 16 24.30 -7.88 10.38
CA SER A 16 23.02 -7.15 10.38
C SER A 16 22.71 -6.50 9.02
N PHE A 17 23.73 -5.96 8.34
CA PHE A 17 23.57 -5.28 7.07
C PHE A 17 23.24 -6.23 5.91
N LEU A 18 23.68 -7.49 5.98
CA LEU A 18 23.38 -8.50 4.95
C LEU A 18 22.01 -9.15 5.13
N ILE A 19 21.56 -9.34 6.38
CA ILE A 19 20.28 -10.03 6.67
C ILE A 19 19.09 -9.08 6.49
N THR A 20 19.24 -7.80 6.82
CA THR A 20 18.13 -6.84 6.84
C THR A 20 17.48 -6.60 5.46
N PRO A 21 18.20 -6.47 4.33
CA PRO A 21 17.55 -6.27 3.02
C PRO A 21 16.74 -7.49 2.57
N VAL A 22 17.23 -8.71 2.84
CA VAL A 22 16.53 -9.96 2.54
C VAL A 22 15.28 -10.10 3.41
N ALA A 23 15.38 -9.80 4.70
CA ALA A 23 14.23 -9.81 5.60
C ALA A 23 13.15 -8.82 5.14
N ILE A 24 13.53 -7.58 4.80
CA ILE A 24 12.62 -6.55 4.31
C ILE A 24 11.96 -6.97 2.99
N THR A 25 12.74 -7.44 2.02
CA THR A 25 12.18 -7.87 0.72
C THR A 25 11.23 -9.06 0.87
N SER A 26 11.57 -10.03 1.72
CA SER A 26 10.71 -11.18 2.01
C SER A 26 9.41 -10.76 2.72
N PHE A 27 9.51 -9.81 3.65
CA PHE A 27 8.35 -9.23 4.34
C PHE A 27 7.43 -8.52 3.33
N VAL A 28 7.98 -7.64 2.49
CA VAL A 28 7.20 -6.90 1.49
C VAL A 28 6.56 -7.86 0.47
N ARG A 29 7.26 -8.92 0.08
CA ARG A 29 6.72 -9.97 -0.80
C ARG A 29 5.50 -10.65 -0.16
N LYS A 30 5.64 -11.16 1.06
CA LYS A 30 4.52 -11.82 1.77
C LYS A 30 3.36 -10.85 2.04
N ALA A 31 3.66 -9.61 2.43
CA ALA A 31 2.66 -8.57 2.60
C ALA A 31 1.86 -8.33 1.32
N ASN A 32 2.52 -8.33 0.16
CA ASN A 32 1.88 -8.21 -1.15
C ASN A 32 1.08 -9.46 -1.53
N GLU A 33 1.56 -10.66 -1.24
CA GLU A 33 0.80 -11.91 -1.48
C GLU A 33 -0.52 -11.89 -0.70
N ASN A 34 -0.47 -11.55 0.59
CA ASN A 34 -1.66 -11.40 1.42
C ASN A 34 -2.58 -10.29 0.91
N ALA A 35 -2.01 -9.16 0.44
CA ALA A 35 -2.80 -8.08 -0.14
C ALA A 35 -3.50 -8.53 -1.42
N LYS A 36 -2.78 -9.25 -2.30
CA LYS A 36 -3.30 -9.81 -3.55
C LYS A 36 -4.43 -10.79 -3.29
N GLU A 37 -4.27 -11.67 -2.31
CA GLU A 37 -5.33 -12.60 -1.89
C GLU A 37 -6.54 -11.85 -1.34
N TYR A 38 -6.32 -10.88 -0.45
CA TYR A 38 -7.37 -10.06 0.14
C TYR A 38 -8.20 -9.32 -0.91
N VAL A 39 -7.58 -8.83 -1.98
CA VAL A 39 -8.27 -8.07 -3.05
C VAL A 39 -8.63 -8.92 -4.27
N ARG A 40 -8.40 -10.24 -4.25
CA ARG A 40 -8.52 -11.11 -5.44
C ARG A 40 -9.87 -11.00 -6.14
N ASN A 41 -10.95 -10.91 -5.36
CA ASN A 41 -12.32 -10.83 -5.86
C ASN A 41 -12.95 -9.46 -5.54
N PHE A 42 -12.12 -8.42 -5.40
CA PHE A 42 -12.58 -7.09 -5.05
C PHE A 42 -12.68 -6.21 -6.30
N THR A 43 -13.91 -5.99 -6.73
CA THR A 43 -14.26 -5.02 -7.78
C THR A 43 -15.25 -4.02 -7.19
N PRO A 44 -14.80 -2.82 -6.77
CA PRO A 44 -15.70 -1.83 -6.20
C PRO A 44 -16.57 -1.19 -7.28
N PHE A 45 -17.87 -1.44 -7.24
CA PHE A 45 -18.86 -0.69 -8.03
C PHE A 45 -19.25 0.57 -7.27
N THR A 46 -18.68 1.72 -7.65
CA THR A 46 -18.92 3.00 -6.98
C THR A 46 -20.40 3.41 -6.98
N SER A 47 -21.16 3.01 -8.00
CA SER A 47 -22.62 3.22 -8.10
C SER A 47 -23.42 2.61 -6.95
N ASN A 48 -22.87 1.59 -6.28
CA ASN A 48 -23.55 0.88 -5.20
C ASN A 48 -23.09 1.36 -3.82
N LEU A 49 -22.24 2.40 -3.77
CA LEU A 49 -21.74 2.97 -2.54
C LEU A 49 -22.57 4.20 -2.17
N PRO A 50 -23.04 4.31 -0.91
CA PRO A 50 -23.73 5.50 -0.45
C PRO A 50 -22.79 6.72 -0.46
N ASN A 51 -23.39 7.90 -0.64
CA ASN A 51 -22.65 9.16 -0.60
C ASN A 51 -21.94 9.36 0.74
N GLY A 52 -20.79 10.02 0.71
CA GLY A 52 -20.04 10.47 1.88
C GLY A 52 -18.56 10.10 1.85
N SER A 53 -17.90 10.35 2.97
CA SER A 53 -16.45 10.17 3.12
C SER A 53 -16.08 8.76 3.58
N TYR A 54 -15.02 8.21 3.01
CA TYR A 54 -14.49 6.88 3.27
C TYR A 54 -13.05 6.98 3.73
N GLU A 55 -12.67 6.21 4.74
CA GLU A 55 -11.29 6.06 5.19
C GLU A 55 -10.95 4.58 5.36
N GLY A 56 -9.82 4.18 4.78
CA GLY A 56 -9.34 2.80 4.90
C GLY A 56 -7.83 2.71 4.99
N LYS A 57 -7.35 1.60 5.51
CA LYS A 57 -5.93 1.31 5.65
C LYS A 57 -5.65 -0.17 5.49
N TYR A 58 -4.55 -0.49 4.81
CA TYR A 58 -4.02 -1.84 4.77
C TYR A 58 -2.80 -1.95 5.68
N LYS A 59 -2.88 -2.85 6.67
CA LYS A 59 -1.77 -3.18 7.56
C LYS A 59 -1.26 -4.59 7.26
N ALA A 60 -0.01 -4.69 6.83
CA ALA A 60 0.67 -5.97 6.71
C ALA A 60 0.85 -6.59 8.11
N PHE A 61 0.36 -7.82 8.26
CA PHE A 61 0.41 -8.59 9.52
C PHE A 61 -0.17 -7.84 10.73
N GLY A 62 -1.16 -6.97 10.53
CA GLY A 62 -1.78 -6.17 11.59
C GLY A 62 -0.92 -5.06 12.19
N MET A 63 0.37 -4.99 11.83
CA MET A 63 1.35 -4.11 12.47
C MET A 63 1.74 -2.94 11.57
N ILE A 64 2.21 -3.21 10.35
CA ILE A 64 2.82 -2.19 9.49
C ILE A 64 1.81 -1.66 8.50
N THR A 65 1.41 -0.39 8.62
CA THR A 65 0.55 0.26 7.62
C THR A 65 1.30 0.42 6.31
N MET A 66 0.88 -0.32 5.28
CA MET A 66 1.43 -0.27 3.92
C MET A 66 0.67 0.73 3.05
N SER A 67 -0.62 0.97 3.31
CA SER A 67 -1.39 2.00 2.61
C SER A 67 -2.49 2.56 3.51
N LYS A 68 -2.82 3.84 3.34
CA LYS A 68 -3.92 4.56 4.00
C LYS A 68 -4.52 5.55 3.00
N VAL A 69 -5.83 5.49 2.82
CA VAL A 69 -6.57 6.29 1.84
C VAL A 69 -7.76 7.00 2.48
N GLN A 70 -8.08 8.18 1.96
CA GLN A 70 -9.34 8.88 2.18
C GLN A 70 -9.92 9.27 0.82
N PHE A 71 -11.22 9.09 0.64
CA PHE A 71 -11.93 9.49 -0.58
C PHE A 71 -13.39 9.82 -0.29
N GLU A 72 -14.04 10.47 -1.24
CA GLU A 72 -15.45 10.86 -1.15
C GLU A 72 -16.23 10.33 -2.34
N ILE A 73 -17.40 9.75 -2.04
CA ILE A 73 -18.37 9.32 -3.05
C ILE A 73 -19.54 10.29 -3.03
N GLU A 74 -19.93 10.74 -4.21
CA GLU A 74 -21.16 11.50 -4.43
C GLU A 74 -21.74 11.08 -5.78
N ASP A 75 -23.01 10.70 -5.77
CA ASP A 75 -23.79 10.23 -6.91
C ASP A 75 -23.13 9.05 -7.63
N GLY A 76 -22.56 8.13 -6.84
CA GLY A 76 -21.89 6.94 -7.36
C GLY A 76 -20.52 7.21 -8.01
N LEU A 77 -19.96 8.41 -7.86
CA LEU A 77 -18.68 8.82 -8.43
C LEU A 77 -17.67 9.20 -7.33
N VAL A 78 -16.39 8.94 -7.60
CA VAL A 78 -15.30 9.43 -6.73
C VAL A 78 -15.06 10.92 -7.02
N LYS A 79 -15.36 11.79 -6.04
CA LYS A 79 -15.14 13.24 -6.15
C LYS A 79 -13.74 13.65 -5.73
N SER A 80 -13.21 12.98 -4.71
CA SER A 80 -11.87 13.23 -4.20
C SER A 80 -11.23 11.92 -3.77
N ILE A 81 -9.91 11.83 -3.89
CA ILE A 81 -9.11 10.73 -3.35
C ILE A 81 -7.71 11.22 -2.99
N ASN A 82 -7.21 10.75 -1.85
CA ASN A 82 -5.86 11.01 -1.35
C ASN A 82 -5.32 9.80 -0.59
N PHE A 83 -4.15 9.32 -0.97
CA PHE A 83 -3.40 8.33 -0.20
C PHE A 83 -2.48 9.03 0.81
N ILE A 84 -2.94 9.14 2.06
CA ILE A 84 -2.15 9.69 3.18
C ILE A 84 -0.84 8.93 3.36
N LYS A 85 -0.88 7.61 3.18
CA LYS A 85 0.30 6.76 3.21
C LYS A 85 0.23 5.76 2.08
N MET A 86 1.34 5.53 1.38
CA MET A 86 1.45 4.41 0.47
C MET A 86 2.89 3.91 0.39
N PHE A 87 3.08 2.61 0.55
CA PHE A 87 4.37 1.96 0.39
C PHE A 87 4.68 1.82 -1.11
N HIS A 88 5.75 2.47 -1.55
CA HIS A 88 6.26 2.42 -2.91
C HIS A 88 7.77 2.65 -2.92
N SER A 89 8.41 2.48 -4.07
CA SER A 89 9.83 2.77 -4.23
C SER A 89 10.11 4.27 -4.01
N PRO A 90 11.19 4.64 -3.29
CA PRO A 90 11.57 6.05 -3.15
C PRO A 90 11.74 6.73 -4.51
N GLY A 91 11.25 7.96 -4.65
CA GLY A 91 11.32 8.74 -5.89
C GLY A 91 10.40 8.28 -7.03
N SER A 92 9.58 7.25 -6.83
CA SER A 92 8.60 6.82 -7.84
C SER A 92 7.37 7.72 -7.86
N ILE A 93 6.75 7.89 -9.03
CA ILE A 93 5.47 8.59 -9.24
C ILE A 93 4.24 7.68 -9.13
N TYR A 94 4.37 6.49 -8.51
CA TYR A 94 3.30 5.50 -8.51
C TYR A 94 2.05 5.94 -7.73
N LYS A 95 2.22 6.78 -6.71
CA LYS A 95 1.10 7.34 -5.95
C LYS A 95 0.28 8.28 -6.81
N GLU A 96 0.96 9.21 -7.43
CA GLU A 96 0.41 10.25 -8.27
C GLU A 96 -0.32 9.63 -9.46
N ASN A 97 0.25 8.58 -10.05
CA ASN A 97 -0.38 7.86 -11.15
C ASN A 97 -1.69 7.16 -10.74
N ILE A 98 -1.71 6.46 -9.58
CA ILE A 98 -2.94 5.82 -9.08
C ILE A 98 -4.01 6.88 -8.78
N GLU A 99 -3.64 7.95 -8.09
CA GLU A 99 -4.58 9.03 -7.76
C GLU A 99 -5.12 9.71 -9.02
N THR A 100 -4.25 9.97 -10.01
CA THR A 100 -4.64 10.57 -11.29
C THR A 100 -5.58 9.66 -12.06
N GLN A 101 -5.28 8.36 -12.13
CA GLN A 101 -6.14 7.38 -12.78
C GLN A 101 -7.54 7.35 -12.14
N ILE A 102 -7.63 7.30 -10.82
CA ILE A 102 -8.91 7.27 -10.10
C ILE A 102 -9.68 8.58 -10.32
N LYS A 103 -9.00 9.73 -10.28
CA LYS A 103 -9.63 11.04 -10.53
C LYS A 103 -10.17 11.14 -11.96
N GLN A 104 -9.43 10.65 -12.95
CA GLN A 104 -9.84 10.67 -14.36
C GLN A 104 -11.00 9.73 -14.65
N THR A 105 -10.98 8.53 -14.09
CA THR A 105 -12.04 7.53 -14.29
C THR A 105 -13.25 7.75 -13.38
N GLN A 106 -13.07 8.50 -12.29
CA GLN A 106 -14.02 8.68 -11.19
C GLN A 106 -14.49 7.36 -10.56
N LYS A 107 -13.70 6.30 -10.72
CA LYS A 107 -13.99 4.94 -10.26
C LYS A 107 -12.89 4.46 -9.32
N LEU A 108 -13.28 3.61 -8.36
CA LEU A 108 -12.35 2.98 -7.42
C LEU A 108 -11.58 1.78 -8.00
N GLU A 109 -11.81 1.46 -9.28
CA GLU A 109 -11.07 0.45 -9.99
C GLU A 109 -9.66 0.94 -10.28
N VAL A 110 -8.69 0.38 -9.57
CA VAL A 110 -7.27 0.67 -9.77
C VAL A 110 -6.72 -0.38 -10.72
N ASP A 111 -6.22 -0.01 -11.88
CA ASP A 111 -5.54 -0.98 -12.73
C ASP A 111 -4.13 -1.28 -12.20
N ALA A 112 -3.57 -2.41 -12.61
CA ALA A 112 -2.18 -2.69 -12.33
C ALA A 112 -1.30 -1.70 -13.09
N ILE A 113 -0.59 -0.83 -12.38
CA ILE A 113 0.45 0.00 -12.98
C ILE A 113 1.70 -0.87 -13.22
N THR A 114 2.18 -0.91 -14.46
CA THR A 114 3.40 -1.64 -14.85
C THR A 114 4.57 -1.24 -13.96
N GLY A 115 5.26 -2.24 -13.39
CA GLY A 115 6.37 -2.02 -12.44
C GLY A 115 5.95 -1.64 -11.01
N ALA A 116 4.66 -1.38 -10.76
CA ALA A 116 4.12 -0.96 -9.45
C ALA A 116 3.00 -1.88 -8.95
N THR A 117 3.05 -3.17 -9.30
CA THR A 117 2.03 -4.17 -8.92
C THR A 117 1.81 -4.22 -7.39
N ARG A 118 2.90 -4.19 -6.60
CA ARG A 118 2.80 -4.24 -5.13
C ARG A 118 2.07 -3.03 -4.56
N THR A 119 2.46 -1.85 -5.04
CA THR A 119 1.84 -0.56 -4.70
C THR A 119 0.34 -0.58 -5.03
N SER A 120 0.00 -1.06 -6.23
CA SER A 120 -1.39 -1.17 -6.70
C SER A 120 -2.21 -2.09 -5.80
N ASN A 121 -1.67 -3.24 -5.39
CA ASN A 121 -2.36 -4.16 -4.48
C ASN A 121 -2.60 -3.55 -3.09
N PHE A 122 -1.62 -2.82 -2.54
CA PHE A 122 -1.80 -2.14 -1.25
C PHE A 122 -2.82 -1.00 -1.33
N ALA A 123 -2.87 -0.27 -2.45
CA ALA A 123 -3.89 0.73 -2.71
C ALA A 123 -5.29 0.10 -2.74
N LYS A 124 -5.49 -0.96 -3.54
CA LYS A 124 -6.75 -1.72 -3.60
C LYS A 124 -7.18 -2.22 -2.23
N ALA A 125 -6.23 -2.73 -1.42
CA ALA A 125 -6.51 -3.25 -0.10
C ALA A 125 -6.99 -2.17 0.87
N ALA A 126 -6.42 -0.97 0.82
CA ALA A 126 -6.88 0.16 1.62
C ALA A 126 -8.26 0.65 1.17
N ILE A 127 -8.54 0.69 -0.13
CA ILE A 127 -9.87 1.03 -0.66
C ILE A 127 -10.91 0.00 -0.23
N LYS A 128 -10.59 -1.30 -0.33
CA LYS A 128 -11.46 -2.39 0.12
C LYS A 128 -11.83 -2.25 1.59
N ASP A 129 -10.84 -2.04 2.45
CA ASP A 129 -11.06 -1.80 3.89
C ASP A 129 -11.97 -0.58 4.14
N ALA A 130 -11.82 0.51 3.37
CA ALA A 130 -12.68 1.68 3.48
C ALA A 130 -14.14 1.36 3.12
N VAL A 131 -14.35 0.65 2.03
CA VAL A 131 -15.67 0.25 1.54
C VAL A 131 -16.35 -0.71 2.51
N GLU A 132 -15.63 -1.73 3.00
CA GLU A 132 -16.20 -2.74 3.91
C GLU A 132 -16.57 -2.18 5.28
N LYS A 133 -15.89 -1.14 5.77
CA LYS A 133 -16.22 -0.47 7.03
C LYS A 133 -17.48 0.40 6.98
N LYS A 134 -17.85 0.86 5.79
CA LYS A 134 -18.95 1.79 5.58
C LYS A 134 -20.21 1.11 5.03
N LYS A 135 -20.12 -0.17 4.67
CA LYS A 135 -21.28 -1.03 4.46
C LYS A 135 -21.99 -1.28 5.79
#